data_AF-A0A4Q2YLG5-F1
#
_entry.id   AF-A0A4Q2YLG5-F1
#
_cell.length_a   1.000
_cell.length_b   1.000
_cell.length_c   1.000
_cell.angle_alpha   90.00
_cell.angle_beta   90.00
_cell.angle_gamma   90.00
#
_symmetry.space_group_name_H-M   'P 1'
#
loop_
_entity.id
_entity.type
_entity.pdbx_description
1 polymer ?
#
loop_
_entity_poly.entity_id
_entity_poly.type
_entity_poly.pdbx_seq_one_letter_code
_entity_poly.pdbx_strand_id
1 'polypeptide(L)'
;MESLRPLVAGAGTVVFNGDTWQELARELEAGSAGMLEELRGICREEGCEAVFLPGNHDPGWPGGGYLELEGGRVIVTHGDTLLRSGAPWKREILLDPRPVEELWAARPAAGHDARERHQLAREISVSYPVVKHPDGRTLFRRLLDAMHPPQRAWEMLKAWWNQPDRGLEFRDRYFPAAEFLIIGHF
;
A
#
# COMPACT_ATOMS: atom_id res chain seq x y z
N MET A 1 18.75 9.29 -8.10
CA MET A 1 17.99 9.99 -7.04
C MET A 1 17.85 11.49 -7.30
N GLU A 2 18.91 12.17 -7.78
CA GLU A 2 18.91 13.62 -8.06
C GLU A 2 17.73 14.14 -8.91
N SER A 3 17.21 13.32 -9.83
CA SER A 3 16.03 13.64 -10.63
C SER A 3 14.74 13.85 -9.82
N LEU A 4 14.70 13.41 -8.55
CA LEU A 4 13.57 13.60 -7.64
C LEU A 4 13.64 14.93 -6.87
N ARG A 5 14.80 15.59 -6.83
CA ARG A 5 15.00 16.85 -6.10
C ARG A 5 13.97 17.92 -6.46
N PRO A 6 13.57 18.11 -7.74
CA PRO A 6 12.52 19.08 -8.09
C PRO A 6 11.15 18.80 -7.47
N LEU A 7 10.88 17.57 -7.02
CA LEU A 7 9.63 17.20 -6.34
C LEU A 7 9.66 17.51 -4.84
N VAL A 8 10.86 17.72 -4.28
CA VAL A 8 11.10 17.99 -2.85
C VAL A 8 11.40 19.48 -2.63
N ALA A 9 12.13 20.10 -3.55
CA ALA A 9 12.60 21.47 -3.43
C ALA A 9 11.43 22.45 -3.19
N GLY A 10 11.53 23.22 -2.11
CA GLY A 10 10.52 24.21 -1.70
C GLY A 10 9.36 23.66 -0.87
N ALA A 11 9.28 22.35 -0.64
CA ALA A 11 8.30 21.78 0.30
C ALA A 11 8.81 21.88 1.74
N GLY A 12 7.89 22.17 2.68
CA GLY A 12 8.19 22.07 4.12
C GLY A 12 8.15 20.62 4.62
N THR A 13 7.24 19.82 4.06
CA THR A 13 7.07 18.40 4.37
C THR A 13 6.71 17.65 3.08
N VAL A 14 7.32 16.47 2.89
CA VAL A 14 6.98 15.53 1.82
C VAL A 14 6.51 14.23 2.45
N VAL A 15 5.33 13.76 2.03
CA VAL A 15 4.74 12.50 2.48
C VAL A 15 4.97 11.43 1.42
N PHE A 16 5.76 10.42 1.77
CA PHE A 16 5.96 9.20 0.99
C PHE A 16 4.88 8.20 1.38
N ASN A 17 3.84 8.11 0.55
CA ASN A 17 2.60 7.42 0.87
C ASN A 17 2.64 5.90 0.57
N GLY A 18 3.52 5.17 1.26
CA GLY A 18 3.69 3.72 1.13
C GLY A 18 4.67 3.27 0.05
N ASP A 19 5.04 1.99 0.09
CA ASP A 19 5.77 1.26 -0.94
C ASP A 19 7.12 1.88 -1.37
N THR A 20 7.73 2.62 -0.46
CA THR A 20 8.99 3.33 -0.69
C THR A 20 10.20 2.41 -0.45
N TRP A 21 10.10 1.49 0.50
CA TRP A 21 11.21 0.60 0.90
C TRP A 21 11.17 -0.78 0.26
N GLN A 22 9.98 -1.27 -0.13
CA GLN A 22 9.81 -2.60 -0.74
C GLN A 22 10.34 -3.75 0.12
N GLU A 23 10.04 -3.72 1.44
CA GLU A 23 10.51 -4.70 2.46
C GLU A 23 10.30 -6.17 2.05
N LEU A 24 9.13 -6.47 1.50
CA LEU A 24 8.75 -7.85 1.16
C LEU A 24 9.48 -8.38 -0.08
N ALA A 25 10.15 -7.51 -0.86
CA ALA A 25 10.95 -7.89 -2.01
C ALA A 25 12.41 -8.16 -1.59
N ARG A 26 12.67 -9.39 -1.10
CA ARG A 26 13.98 -9.78 -0.55
C ARG A 26 15.16 -9.52 -1.49
N GLU A 27 14.96 -9.64 -2.80
CA GLU A 27 16.02 -9.39 -3.79
C GLU A 27 16.39 -7.90 -3.92
N LEU A 28 15.49 -7.01 -3.49
CA LEU A 28 15.67 -5.56 -3.55
C LEU A 28 16.12 -4.97 -2.22
N GLU A 29 16.18 -5.74 -1.13
CA GLU A 29 16.42 -5.26 0.23
C GLU A 29 17.67 -4.37 0.32
N ALA A 30 18.82 -4.85 -0.16
CA ALA A 30 20.08 -4.11 -0.11
C ALA A 30 20.06 -2.84 -0.99
N GLY A 31 19.42 -2.90 -2.16
CA GLY A 31 19.33 -1.76 -3.08
C GLY A 31 18.37 -0.69 -2.57
N SER A 32 17.23 -1.11 -2.01
CA SER A 32 16.20 -0.23 -1.46
C SER A 32 16.70 0.50 -0.22
N ALA A 33 17.60 -0.12 0.55
CA ALA A 33 18.31 0.51 1.64
C ALA A 33 19.11 1.76 1.26
N GLY A 34 19.96 1.62 0.26
CA GLY A 34 20.73 2.76 -0.27
C GLY A 34 19.81 3.84 -0.82
N MET A 35 18.80 3.45 -1.61
CA MET A 35 17.86 4.40 -2.22
C MET A 35 17.04 5.19 -1.19
N LEU A 36 16.60 4.56 -0.11
CA LEU A 36 15.87 5.26 0.96
C LEU A 36 16.76 6.29 1.66
N GLU A 37 18.03 5.95 1.95
CA GLU A 37 18.93 6.90 2.61
C GLU A 37 19.30 8.06 1.67
N GLU A 38 19.50 7.80 0.38
CA GLU A 38 19.68 8.88 -0.61
C GLU A 38 18.46 9.81 -0.66
N LEU A 39 17.25 9.26 -0.64
CA LEU A 39 16.01 10.03 -0.65
C LEU A 39 15.84 10.89 0.61
N ARG A 40 16.16 10.33 1.78
CA ARG A 40 16.23 11.08 3.04
C ARG A 40 17.30 12.16 2.99
N GLY A 41 18.44 11.88 2.37
CA GLY A 41 19.51 12.83 2.11
C GLY A 41 19.02 14.05 1.34
N ILE A 42 18.34 13.83 0.21
CA ILE A 42 17.73 14.92 -0.58
C ILE A 42 16.76 15.74 0.27
N CYS A 43 15.87 15.10 1.03
CA CYS A 43 14.93 15.84 1.90
C CYS A 43 15.66 16.70 2.93
N ARG A 44 16.70 16.16 3.59
CA ARG A 44 17.51 16.93 4.55
C ARG A 44 18.23 18.11 3.89
N GLU A 45 18.80 17.90 2.70
CA GLU A 45 19.51 18.95 1.95
C GLU A 45 18.58 20.08 1.53
N GLU A 46 17.36 19.75 1.11
CA GLU A 46 16.31 20.73 0.75
C GLU A 46 15.63 21.36 1.97
N GLY A 47 16.02 20.98 3.20
CA GLY A 47 15.38 21.47 4.43
C GLY A 47 13.94 21.01 4.63
N CYS A 48 13.55 19.91 4.00
CA CYS A 48 12.22 19.34 4.01
C CYS A 48 12.10 18.19 5.03
N GLU A 49 11.00 18.17 5.78
CA GLU A 49 10.64 17.02 6.61
C GLU A 49 10.15 15.86 5.74
N ALA A 50 10.68 14.66 5.95
CA ALA A 50 10.23 13.46 5.24
C ALA A 50 9.37 12.59 6.16
N VAL A 51 8.10 12.42 5.79
CA VAL A 51 7.16 11.52 6.46
C VAL A 51 6.94 10.30 5.57
N PHE A 52 7.11 9.11 6.13
CA PHE A 52 6.93 7.86 5.40
C PHE A 52 5.79 7.08 6.03
N LEU A 53 4.85 6.64 5.19
CA LEU A 53 3.76 5.74 5.57
C LEU A 53 4.09 4.32 5.08
N PRO A 54 3.65 3.26 5.79
CA PRO A 54 3.71 1.90 5.25
C PRO A 54 2.73 1.74 4.10
N GLY A 55 3.10 0.88 3.15
CA GLY A 55 2.23 0.27 2.16
C GLY A 55 2.19 -1.25 2.30
N ASN A 56 1.61 -1.92 1.32
CA ASN A 56 1.52 -3.38 1.29
C ASN A 56 2.87 -4.04 0.99
N HIS A 57 3.83 -3.35 0.37
CA HIS A 57 5.17 -3.89 0.13
C HIS A 57 6.17 -3.59 1.25
N ASP A 58 5.88 -2.64 2.14
CA ASP A 58 6.69 -2.29 3.32
C ASP A 58 5.87 -2.22 4.63
N PRO A 59 5.17 -3.32 5.00
CA PRO A 59 4.24 -3.34 6.14
C PRO A 59 4.92 -3.14 7.49
N GLY A 60 6.22 -3.41 7.60
CA GLY A 60 7.04 -3.23 8.81
C GLY A 60 7.39 -1.78 9.11
N TRP A 61 7.09 -0.83 8.21
CA TRP A 61 7.33 0.57 8.49
C TRP A 61 6.49 1.06 9.69
N PRO A 62 7.09 1.77 10.66
CA PRO A 62 6.41 2.15 11.90
C PRO A 62 5.24 3.11 11.64
N GLY A 63 4.28 3.12 12.57
CA GLY A 63 3.15 4.06 12.57
C GLY A 63 1.79 3.37 12.45
N GLY A 64 0.74 4.18 12.29
CA GLY A 64 -0.65 3.73 12.19
C GLY A 64 -1.10 3.31 10.78
N GLY A 65 -0.28 3.55 9.75
CA GLY A 65 -0.64 3.32 8.35
C GLY A 65 -1.41 4.45 7.67
N TYR A 66 -1.60 5.55 8.39
CA TYR A 66 -2.21 6.77 7.88
C TYR A 66 -1.59 8.00 8.56
N LEU A 67 -1.77 9.16 7.93
CA LEU A 67 -1.42 10.48 8.46
C LEU A 67 -2.68 11.34 8.54
N GLU A 68 -2.91 11.93 9.71
CA GLU A 68 -3.95 12.94 9.89
C GLU A 68 -3.35 14.33 9.72
N LEU A 69 -3.96 15.14 8.85
CA LEU A 69 -3.60 16.53 8.62
C LEU A 69 -4.82 17.42 8.95
N GLU A 70 -4.57 18.69 9.23
CA GLU A 70 -5.63 19.68 9.49
C GLU A 70 -6.63 19.24 10.58
N GLY A 71 -6.13 18.65 11.67
CA GLY A 71 -6.96 18.16 12.77
C GLY A 71 -7.86 16.98 12.41
N GLY A 72 -7.44 16.14 11.45
CA GLY A 72 -8.18 14.95 11.01
C GLY A 72 -9.12 15.19 9.83
N ARG A 73 -9.18 16.42 9.30
CA ARG A 73 -10.00 16.72 8.11
C ARG A 73 -9.43 16.14 6.81
N VAL A 74 -8.13 15.89 6.78
CA VAL A 74 -7.46 15.26 5.65
C VAL A 74 -6.74 14.01 6.14
N ILE A 75 -7.05 12.87 5.53
CA ILE A 75 -6.40 11.59 5.83
C ILE A 75 -5.57 11.17 4.62
N VAL A 76 -4.31 10.84 4.85
CA VAL A 76 -3.43 10.23 3.85
C VAL A 76 -3.17 8.78 4.24
N THR A 77 -3.39 7.85 3.33
CA THR A 77 -3.09 6.42 3.53
C THR A 77 -2.67 5.79 2.21
N HIS A 78 -1.93 4.68 2.25
CA HIS A 78 -1.43 4.06 1.03
C HIS A 78 -2.57 3.55 0.14
N GLY A 79 -3.43 2.68 0.66
CA GLY A 79 -4.62 2.18 -0.05
C GLY A 79 -4.89 0.68 0.13
N ASP A 80 -3.93 -0.05 0.69
CA ASP A 80 -4.00 -1.48 1.05
C ASP A 80 -5.10 -1.81 2.07
N THR A 81 -5.64 -0.79 2.74
CA THR A 81 -6.76 -0.90 3.68
C THR A 81 -8.16 -0.72 3.07
N LEU A 82 -8.26 -0.22 1.83
CA LEU A 82 -9.56 0.04 1.20
C LEU A 82 -10.31 -1.24 0.83
N LEU A 83 -9.57 -2.27 0.42
CA LEU A 83 -10.14 -3.55 0.03
C LEU A 83 -9.94 -4.57 1.14
N ARG A 84 -10.96 -5.41 1.37
CA ARG A 84 -10.97 -6.43 2.44
C ARG A 84 -9.70 -7.26 2.51
N SER A 85 -9.15 -7.63 1.35
CA SER A 85 -7.96 -8.47 1.21
C SER A 85 -6.73 -7.70 0.73
N GLY A 86 -6.78 -6.37 0.65
CA GLY A 86 -5.78 -5.49 0.04
C GLY A 86 -5.71 -5.62 -1.47
N ALA A 87 -5.38 -6.81 -1.97
CA ALA A 87 -5.24 -7.12 -3.39
C ALA A 87 -6.09 -8.35 -3.78
N PRO A 88 -7.41 -8.20 -4.00
CA PRO A 88 -8.31 -9.33 -4.30
C PRO A 88 -7.98 -10.10 -5.58
N TRP A 89 -7.10 -9.56 -6.43
CA TRP A 89 -6.59 -10.21 -7.64
C TRP A 89 -5.34 -11.07 -7.42
N LYS A 90 -4.84 -11.22 -6.18
CA LYS A 90 -3.77 -12.20 -5.90
C LYS A 90 -4.32 -13.61 -6.13
N ARG A 91 -3.52 -14.44 -6.81
CA ARG A 91 -3.96 -15.78 -7.25
C ARG A 91 -4.34 -16.65 -6.06
N GLU A 92 -3.57 -16.54 -4.99
CA GLU A 92 -3.73 -17.27 -3.75
C GLU A 92 -5.06 -16.91 -3.07
N ILE A 93 -5.41 -15.61 -3.06
CA ILE A 93 -6.66 -15.09 -2.49
C ILE A 93 -7.86 -15.50 -3.35
N LEU A 94 -7.72 -15.51 -4.68
CA LEU A 94 -8.77 -15.99 -5.59
C LEU A 94 -9.02 -17.50 -5.46
N LEU A 95 -7.97 -18.29 -5.22
CA LEU A 95 -8.08 -19.74 -5.08
C LEU A 95 -8.61 -20.13 -3.70
N ASP A 96 -8.23 -19.40 -2.66
CA ASP A 96 -8.67 -19.65 -1.30
C ASP A 96 -8.76 -18.34 -0.49
N PRO A 97 -9.98 -17.77 -0.32
CA PRO A 97 -10.18 -16.57 0.48
C PRO A 97 -10.20 -16.84 1.98
N ARG A 98 -10.26 -18.10 2.43
CA ARG A 98 -10.45 -18.46 3.85
C ARG A 98 -9.38 -17.88 4.79
N PRO A 99 -8.08 -17.88 4.46
CA PRO A 99 -7.08 -17.32 5.37
C PRO A 99 -7.26 -15.82 5.60
N VAL A 100 -7.73 -15.07 4.60
CA VAL A 100 -8.10 -13.65 4.78
C VAL A 100 -9.27 -13.53 5.76
N GLU A 101 -10.29 -14.38 5.63
CA GLU A 101 -11.45 -14.39 6.54
C GLU A 101 -11.06 -14.80 7.97
N GLU A 102 -10.13 -15.73 8.13
CA GLU A 102 -9.57 -16.13 9.43
C GLU A 102 -8.83 -14.96 10.10
N LEU A 103 -8.04 -14.19 9.35
CA LEU A 103 -7.39 -12.97 9.85
C LEU A 103 -8.42 -11.90 10.27
N TRP A 104 -9.49 -11.71 9.49
CA TRP A 104 -10.60 -10.83 9.85
C TRP A 104 -11.32 -11.31 11.12
N ALA A 105 -11.57 -12.62 11.25
CA ALA A 105 -12.21 -13.21 12.43
C ALA A 105 -11.35 -13.07 13.69
N ALA A 106 -10.02 -13.12 13.55
CA ALA A 106 -9.08 -12.90 14.64
C ALA A 106 -8.99 -11.42 15.07
N ARG A 107 -9.42 -10.47 14.21
CA ARG A 107 -9.38 -9.02 14.45
C ARG A 107 -10.75 -8.35 14.25
N PRO A 108 -11.77 -8.65 15.08
CA PRO A 108 -13.11 -8.08 14.92
C PRO A 108 -13.12 -6.54 15.04
N ALA A 109 -12.18 -5.97 15.80
CA ALA A 109 -12.02 -4.52 15.94
C ALA A 109 -11.64 -3.83 14.62
N ALA A 110 -10.97 -4.54 13.70
CA ALA A 110 -10.58 -4.01 12.39
C ALA A 110 -11.77 -3.58 11.51
N GLY A 111 -13.01 -3.95 11.88
CA GLY A 111 -14.22 -3.50 11.20
C GLY A 111 -14.65 -2.06 11.54
N HIS A 112 -14.10 -1.46 12.59
CA HIS A 112 -14.47 -0.11 13.06
C HIS A 112 -13.33 0.71 13.65
N ASP A 113 -12.18 0.10 13.97
CA ASP A 113 -10.97 0.79 14.42
C ASP A 113 -9.94 0.87 13.30
N ALA A 114 -9.50 2.09 12.99
CA ALA A 114 -8.58 2.35 11.88
C ALA A 114 -7.20 1.72 12.09
N ARG A 115 -6.67 1.75 13.32
CA ARG A 115 -5.36 1.20 13.64
C ARG A 115 -5.37 -0.32 13.51
N GLU A 116 -6.41 -0.98 14.02
CA GLU A 116 -6.62 -2.42 13.86
C GLU A 116 -6.82 -2.81 12.40
N ARG A 117 -7.49 -1.96 11.61
CA ARG A 117 -7.66 -2.17 10.17
C ARG A 117 -6.33 -2.15 9.41
N HIS A 118 -5.42 -1.23 9.75
CA HIS A 118 -4.08 -1.18 9.16
C HIS A 118 -3.21 -2.33 9.66
N GLN A 119 -3.31 -2.71 10.93
CA GLN A 119 -2.59 -3.88 11.45
C GLN A 119 -3.03 -5.18 10.75
N LEU A 120 -4.33 -5.34 10.48
CA LEU A 120 -4.84 -6.44 9.67
C LEU A 120 -4.31 -6.40 8.24
N ALA A 121 -4.23 -5.23 7.61
CA ALA A 121 -3.65 -5.11 6.26
C ALA A 121 -2.18 -5.54 6.22
N ARG A 122 -1.39 -5.14 7.21
CA ARG A 122 0.01 -5.60 7.37
C ARG A 122 0.12 -7.12 7.42
N GLU A 123 -0.73 -7.78 8.20
CA GLU A 123 -0.75 -9.24 8.32
C GLU A 123 -1.13 -9.93 7.01
N ILE A 124 -2.12 -9.39 6.29
CA ILE A 124 -2.48 -9.88 4.96
C ILE A 124 -1.30 -9.71 3.99
N SER A 125 -0.63 -8.55 4.00
CA SER A 125 0.50 -8.27 3.14
C SER A 125 1.67 -9.23 3.36
N VAL A 126 2.03 -9.49 4.62
CA VAL A 126 3.07 -10.47 5.00
C VAL A 126 2.68 -11.89 4.62
N SER A 127 1.38 -12.24 4.67
CA SER A 127 0.90 -13.59 4.34
C SER A 127 0.92 -13.87 2.83
N TYR A 128 0.88 -12.84 2.00
CA TYR A 128 0.81 -12.95 0.55
C TYR A 128 1.87 -12.08 -0.14
N PRO A 129 3.18 -12.29 0.09
CA PRO A 129 4.21 -11.48 -0.55
C PRO A 129 4.23 -11.67 -2.07
N VAL A 130 4.71 -10.67 -2.80
CA VAL A 130 4.83 -10.76 -4.26
C VAL A 130 5.95 -11.75 -4.62
N VAL A 131 5.59 -12.85 -5.28
CA VAL A 131 6.57 -13.85 -5.76
C VAL A 131 7.10 -13.41 -7.12
N LYS A 132 8.42 -13.20 -7.24
CA LYS A 132 9.07 -12.97 -8.54
C LYS A 132 8.98 -14.25 -9.38
N HIS A 133 8.46 -14.15 -10.60
CA HIS A 133 8.55 -15.24 -11.56
C HIS A 133 9.96 -15.32 -12.15
N PRO A 134 10.50 -16.52 -12.39
CA PRO A 134 11.88 -16.69 -12.85
C PRO A 134 12.16 -15.93 -14.15
N ASP A 135 13.35 -15.33 -14.22
CA ASP A 135 13.84 -14.66 -15.41
C ASP A 135 13.99 -15.67 -16.56
N GLY A 136 13.68 -15.25 -17.80
CA GLY A 136 13.77 -16.12 -19.00
C GLY A 136 12.44 -16.54 -19.65
N ARG A 137 11.28 -16.10 -19.14
CA ARG A 137 9.99 -16.27 -19.85
C ARG A 137 9.86 -15.23 -20.97
N THR A 138 9.39 -15.65 -22.14
CA THR A 138 9.05 -14.74 -23.25
C THR A 138 7.95 -13.77 -22.82
N LEU A 139 7.91 -12.56 -23.41
CA LEU A 139 6.89 -11.54 -23.13
C LEU A 139 5.47 -12.10 -23.25
N PHE A 140 5.24 -12.96 -24.25
CA PHE A 140 3.96 -13.64 -24.45
C PHE A 140 3.58 -14.57 -23.29
N ARG A 141 4.53 -15.36 -22.76
CA ARG A 141 4.26 -16.26 -21.65
C ARG A 141 4.03 -15.50 -20.34
N ARG A 142 4.74 -14.37 -20.14
CA ARG A 142 4.47 -13.44 -19.03
C ARG A 142 3.06 -12.85 -19.11
N LEU A 143 2.61 -12.47 -20.32
CA LEU A 143 1.25 -11.97 -20.55
C LEU A 143 0.20 -13.03 -20.23
N LEU A 144 0.37 -14.26 -20.72
CA LEU A 144 -0.54 -15.37 -20.43
C LEU A 144 -0.59 -15.71 -18.93
N ASP A 145 0.57 -15.73 -18.25
CA ASP A 145 0.62 -15.97 -16.81
C ASP A 145 -0.04 -14.85 -16.00
N ALA A 146 0.13 -13.59 -16.40
CA ALA A 146 -0.53 -12.44 -15.77
C ALA A 146 -2.05 -12.47 -15.95
N MET A 147 -2.50 -12.94 -17.12
CA MET A 147 -3.92 -13.12 -17.43
C MET A 147 -4.51 -14.40 -16.85
N HIS A 148 -3.73 -15.26 -16.18
CA HIS A 148 -4.20 -16.52 -15.63
C HIS A 148 -4.14 -16.54 -14.08
N PRO A 149 -5.27 -16.76 -13.39
CA PRO A 149 -6.63 -16.90 -13.92
C PRO A 149 -7.22 -15.57 -14.45
N PRO A 150 -8.10 -15.58 -15.49
CA PRO A 150 -8.67 -14.35 -16.09
C PRO A 150 -9.46 -13.51 -15.09
N GLN A 151 -9.97 -14.15 -14.03
CA GLN A 151 -10.56 -13.50 -12.87
C GLN A 151 -9.65 -12.44 -12.25
N ARG A 152 -8.32 -12.56 -12.35
CA ARG A 152 -7.38 -11.55 -11.83
C ARG A 152 -7.55 -10.20 -12.51
N ALA A 153 -7.54 -10.19 -13.84
CA ALA A 153 -7.70 -8.97 -14.61
C ALA A 153 -9.07 -8.33 -14.35
N TRP A 154 -10.11 -9.16 -14.23
CA TRP A 154 -11.45 -8.71 -13.85
C TRP A 154 -11.48 -8.04 -12.47
N GLU A 155 -10.93 -8.70 -11.43
CA GLU A 155 -10.91 -8.13 -10.07
C GLU A 155 -10.03 -6.89 -9.96
N MET A 156 -8.95 -6.78 -10.74
CA MET A 156 -8.15 -5.54 -10.84
C MET A 156 -8.97 -4.38 -11.42
N LEU A 157 -9.59 -4.61 -12.59
CA LEU A 157 -10.40 -3.58 -13.25
C LEU A 157 -11.58 -3.16 -12.37
N LYS A 158 -12.25 -4.12 -11.73
CA LYS A 158 -13.31 -3.88 -10.76
C LYS A 158 -12.80 -3.06 -9.57
N ALA A 159 -11.63 -3.37 -9.02
CA ALA A 159 -11.05 -2.61 -7.91
C ALA A 159 -10.76 -1.16 -8.30
N TRP A 160 -10.15 -0.92 -9.46
CA TRP A 160 -9.89 0.44 -9.96
C TRP A 160 -11.18 1.20 -10.23
N TRP A 161 -12.17 0.55 -10.85
CA TRP A 161 -13.45 1.18 -11.15
C TRP A 161 -14.20 1.61 -9.88
N ASN A 162 -14.14 0.79 -8.83
CA ASN A 162 -14.82 1.07 -7.56
C ASN A 162 -13.91 1.78 -6.54
N GLN A 163 -12.69 2.16 -6.90
CA GLN A 163 -11.72 2.76 -5.96
C GLN A 163 -12.25 4.03 -5.27
N PRO A 164 -12.92 4.98 -5.97
CA PRO A 164 -13.50 6.15 -5.32
C PRO A 164 -14.56 5.77 -4.27
N ASP A 165 -15.50 4.88 -4.63
CA ASP A 165 -16.56 4.45 -3.72
C ASP A 165 -16.00 3.71 -2.50
N ARG A 166 -14.98 2.85 -2.70
CA ARG A 166 -14.29 2.16 -1.60
C ARG A 166 -13.53 3.13 -0.70
N GLY A 167 -12.94 4.18 -1.27
CA GLY A 167 -12.33 5.26 -0.52
C GLY A 167 -13.35 6.01 0.35
N LEU A 168 -14.51 6.36 -0.20
CA LEU A 168 -15.59 7.02 0.55
C LEU A 168 -16.13 6.12 1.66
N GLU A 169 -16.42 4.85 1.38
CA GLU A 169 -16.83 3.86 2.39
C GLU A 169 -15.80 3.73 3.52
N PHE A 170 -14.51 3.70 3.17
CA PHE A 170 -13.41 3.61 4.13
C PHE A 170 -13.33 4.87 5.00
N ARG A 171 -13.37 6.06 4.38
CA ARG A 171 -13.37 7.34 5.08
C ARG A 171 -14.54 7.42 6.06
N ASP A 172 -15.77 7.17 5.59
CA ASP A 172 -16.98 7.29 6.41
C ASP A 172 -16.98 6.32 7.60
N ARG A 173 -16.37 5.14 7.42
CA ARG A 173 -16.29 4.11 8.46
C ARG A 173 -15.24 4.41 9.52
N TYR A 174 -14.03 4.79 9.12
CA TYR A 174 -12.88 4.87 10.03
C TYR A 174 -12.50 6.31 10.41
N PHE A 175 -12.86 7.29 9.58
CA PHE A 175 -12.50 8.69 9.73
C PHE A 175 -13.69 9.60 9.39
N PRO A 176 -14.81 9.50 10.13
CA PRO A 176 -16.05 10.21 9.79
C PRO A 176 -15.93 11.75 9.83
N ALA A 177 -14.91 12.29 10.49
CA ALA A 177 -14.61 13.72 10.53
C ALA A 177 -13.77 14.20 9.33
N ALA A 178 -13.24 13.28 8.52
CA ALA A 178 -12.42 13.62 7.37
C ALA A 178 -13.27 14.15 6.22
N GLU A 179 -12.85 15.28 5.66
CA GLU A 179 -13.43 15.85 4.45
C GLU A 179 -12.76 15.25 3.20
N PHE A 180 -11.45 15.02 3.28
CA PHE A 180 -10.62 14.51 2.19
C PHE A 180 -9.89 13.21 2.57
N LEU A 181 -9.87 12.27 1.64
CA LEU A 181 -9.05 11.07 1.71
C LEU A 181 -8.09 11.08 0.51
N ILE A 182 -6.79 11.09 0.80
CA ILE A 182 -5.72 10.97 -0.18
C ILE A 182 -5.20 9.54 -0.12
N ILE A 183 -5.31 8.83 -1.24
CA ILE A 183 -4.84 7.47 -1.39
C ILE A 183 -3.75 7.39 -2.46
N GLY A 184 -2.80 6.49 -2.26
CA GLY A 184 -1.87 6.04 -3.28
C GLY A 184 -2.52 4.94 -4.11
N HIS A 185 -2.01 3.72 -3.96
CA HIS A 185 -2.50 2.54 -4.66
C HIS A 185 -2.76 1.39 -3.68
N PHE A 186 -3.18 0.25 -4.24
CA PHE A 186 -3.48 -0.98 -3.50
C PHE A 186 -2.27 -1.88 -3.34
#